data_AF-A0A3Q8FN02-F1
#
_entry.id   AF-A0A3Q8FN02-F1
#
_cell.length_a   1.000
_cell.length_b   1.000
_cell.length_c   1.000
_cell.angle_alpha   90.00
_cell.angle_beta   90.00
_cell.angle_gamma   90.00
#
_symmetry.space_group_name_H-M   'P 1'
#
loop_
_entity.id
_entity.type
_entity.pdbx_description
1 polymer ?
#
loop_
_entity_poly.entity_id
_entity_poly.type
_entity_poly.pdbx_seq_one_letter_code
_entity_poly.pdbx_strand_id
1 'polypeptide(L)'
;MIDRSTSYAGQVRALFEAAPQARLQLCEMYERANASTVRHRERISSAARDLVLAGYLVKEGRGKKAEFSATGKGMPRKFVVTDEQREQCRADKAKKQAAYRASKRVGTSPRAPDKMTINRARVDLRADLAPAKPWGKEKSGQRPAETVEQFQARGGQVQRLTASWEQAV
;
A
#
# COMPACT_ATOMS: atom_id res chain seq x y z
N MET A 1 0.37 48.04 12.13
CA MET A 1 0.29 46.69 12.71
C MET A 1 -0.13 45.75 11.59
N ILE A 2 0.68 44.76 11.22
CA ILE A 2 0.30 43.78 10.19
C ILE A 2 -0.90 43.02 10.71
N ASP A 3 -2.00 42.98 9.95
CA ASP A 3 -3.15 42.13 10.23
C ASP A 3 -2.66 40.69 10.38
N ARG A 4 -2.55 40.23 11.62
CA ARG A 4 -2.07 38.89 11.94
C ARG A 4 -3.05 37.84 11.41
N SER A 5 -4.27 38.23 11.06
CA SER A 5 -5.35 37.38 10.53
C SER A 5 -5.15 36.89 9.10
N THR A 6 -4.24 37.50 8.31
CA THR A 6 -4.08 37.14 6.89
C THR A 6 -3.38 35.80 6.68
N SER A 7 -2.58 35.34 7.66
CA SER A 7 -1.85 34.07 7.57
C SER A 7 -2.45 33.00 8.48
N TYR A 8 -2.40 31.73 8.08
CA TYR A 8 -2.92 30.63 8.92
C TYR A 8 -2.18 30.52 10.26
N ALA A 9 -0.87 30.78 10.26
CA ALA A 9 -0.09 30.83 11.49
C ALA A 9 -0.47 32.01 12.39
N GLY A 10 -0.90 33.13 11.81
CA GLY A 10 -1.39 34.26 12.58
C GLY A 10 -2.83 34.09 13.09
N GLN A 11 -3.70 33.39 12.35
CA GLN A 11 -5.02 32.96 12.84
C GLN A 11 -4.88 32.03 14.05
N VAL A 12 -4.02 31.02 13.98
CA VAL A 12 -3.76 30.14 15.13
C VAL A 12 -3.18 30.92 16.31
N ARG A 13 -2.27 31.87 16.06
CA ARG A 13 -1.76 32.74 17.14
C ARG A 13 -2.86 33.58 17.76
N ALA A 14 -3.74 34.19 16.97
CA ALA A 14 -4.85 34.97 17.50
C ALA A 14 -5.77 34.14 18.43
N LEU A 15 -5.98 32.85 18.12
CA LEU A 15 -6.74 31.94 18.98
C LEU A 15 -6.11 31.77 20.37
N PHE A 16 -4.79 31.62 20.43
CA PHE A 16 -4.05 31.46 21.69
C PHE A 16 -3.75 32.80 22.38
N GLU A 17 -3.66 33.92 21.65
CA GLU A 17 -3.60 35.26 22.23
C GLU A 17 -4.94 35.64 22.90
N ALA A 18 -6.07 35.27 22.30
CA ALA A 18 -7.40 35.46 22.90
C ALA A 18 -7.64 34.55 24.13
N ALA A 19 -7.01 33.38 24.17
CA ALA A 19 -7.15 32.41 25.26
C ALA A 19 -5.80 31.79 25.64
N PRO A 20 -4.93 32.51 26.36
CA PRO A 20 -3.54 32.10 26.62
C PRO A 20 -3.43 30.86 27.53
N GLN A 21 -4.45 30.58 28.33
CA GLN A 21 -4.51 29.39 29.20
C GLN A 21 -5.28 28.21 28.57
N ALA A 22 -5.80 28.38 27.34
CA ALA A 22 -6.58 27.31 26.71
C ALA A 22 -5.68 26.18 26.23
N ARG A 23 -6.09 24.95 26.55
CA ARG A 23 -5.58 23.74 25.93
C ARG A 23 -6.57 23.36 24.84
N LEU A 24 -6.17 23.53 23.59
CA LEU A 24 -7.04 23.29 22.46
C LEU A 24 -6.63 22.03 21.72
N GLN A 25 -7.60 21.20 21.39
CA GLN A 25 -7.40 20.11 20.44
C GLN A 25 -7.48 20.62 19.00
N LEU A 26 -6.91 19.85 18.07
CA LEU A 26 -6.90 20.21 16.65
C LEU A 26 -8.31 20.40 16.07
N CYS A 27 -9.31 19.64 16.56
CA CYS A 27 -10.71 19.79 16.17
C CYS A 27 -11.28 21.15 16.59
N GLU A 28 -11.06 21.53 17.85
CA GLU A 28 -11.50 22.82 18.40
C GLU A 28 -10.82 23.99 17.69
N MET A 29 -9.55 23.82 17.30
CA MET A 29 -8.84 24.79 16.48
C MET A 29 -9.50 24.99 15.11
N TYR A 30 -10.01 23.92 14.48
CA TYR A 30 -10.73 24.05 13.21
C TYR A 30 -12.07 24.77 13.36
N GLU A 31 -12.80 24.46 14.43
CA GLU A 31 -14.09 25.09 14.72
C GLU A 31 -13.90 26.59 14.98
N ARG A 32 -12.95 26.96 15.84
CA ARG A 32 -12.68 28.37 16.16
C ARG A 32 -12.08 29.15 14.99
N ALA A 33 -11.34 28.50 14.10
CA ALA A 33 -10.83 29.11 12.86
C ALA A 33 -11.85 29.06 11.70
N ASN A 34 -13.06 28.54 11.93
CA ASN A 34 -14.11 28.36 10.93
C ASN A 34 -13.65 27.63 9.65
N ALA A 35 -12.85 26.57 9.83
CA ALA A 35 -12.27 25.80 8.74
C ALA A 35 -13.21 24.71 8.22
N SER A 36 -14.06 25.08 7.26
CA SER A 36 -15.01 24.17 6.60
C SER A 36 -14.33 23.22 5.60
N THR A 37 -13.40 23.74 4.78
CA THR A 37 -12.76 22.96 3.70
C THR A 37 -11.62 22.08 4.21
N VAL A 38 -11.45 20.87 3.65
CA VAL A 38 -10.33 19.95 3.95
C VAL A 38 -8.96 20.63 3.84
N ARG A 39 -8.73 21.37 2.74
CA ARG A 39 -7.49 22.14 2.52
C ARG A 39 -7.24 23.17 3.62
N HIS A 40 -8.30 23.78 4.14
CA HIS A 40 -8.20 24.77 5.22
C HIS A 40 -7.76 24.09 6.53
N ARG A 41 -8.37 22.95 6.87
CA ARG A 41 -8.00 22.13 8.04
C ARG A 41 -6.54 21.65 7.98
N GLU A 42 -6.08 21.23 6.80
CA GLU A 42 -4.67 20.83 6.59
C GLU A 42 -3.69 21.99 6.76
N ARG A 43 -4.07 23.19 6.31
CA ARG A 43 -3.26 24.40 6.47
C ARG A 43 -3.14 24.81 7.94
N ILE A 44 -4.24 24.76 8.70
CA ILE A 44 -4.24 24.98 10.16
C ILE A 44 -3.41 23.93 10.88
N SER A 45 -3.54 22.65 10.52
CA SER A 45 -2.71 21.56 11.09
C SER A 45 -1.23 21.81 10.90
N SER A 46 -0.85 22.27 9.71
CA SER A 46 0.53 22.54 9.35
C SER A 46 1.05 23.77 10.09
N ALA A 47 0.25 24.83 10.16
CA ALA A 47 0.57 26.01 10.95
C ALA A 47 0.76 25.68 12.45
N ALA A 48 -0.10 24.85 13.04
CA ALA A 48 0.04 24.41 14.43
C ALA A 48 1.36 23.64 14.66
N ARG A 49 1.72 22.73 13.75
CA ARG A 49 3.02 22.02 13.80
C ARG A 49 4.19 22.97 13.75
N ASP A 50 4.14 23.99 12.89
CA ASP A 50 5.23 24.97 12.77
C ASP A 50 5.35 25.83 14.03
N LEU A 51 4.23 26.21 14.64
CA LEU A 51 4.22 26.97 15.90
C LEU A 51 4.81 26.15 17.06
N VAL A 52 4.63 24.83 17.04
CA VAL A 52 5.31 23.92 17.98
C VAL A 52 6.82 23.88 17.71
N LEU A 53 7.24 23.73 16.45
CA LEU A 53 8.65 23.75 16.07
C LEU A 53 9.34 25.10 16.36
N ALA A 54 8.58 26.18 16.32
CA ALA A 54 9.03 27.52 16.65
C ALA A 54 9.10 27.77 18.17
N GLY A 55 8.60 26.84 19.00
CA GLY A 55 8.59 26.94 20.46
C GLY A 55 7.46 27.78 21.06
N TYR A 56 6.51 28.24 20.23
CA TYR A 56 5.38 29.06 20.67
C TYR A 56 4.26 28.22 21.30
N LEU A 57 4.02 27.03 20.74
CA LEU A 57 3.07 26.06 21.29
C LEU A 57 3.80 24.84 21.85
N VAL A 58 3.27 24.28 22.92
CA VAL A 58 3.59 22.93 23.37
C VAL A 58 2.49 21.99 22.86
N LYS A 59 2.91 20.84 22.33
CA LYS A 59 2.00 19.77 21.97
C LYS A 59 2.11 18.66 23.01
N GLU A 60 1.03 18.41 23.72
CA GLU A 60 0.91 17.33 24.69
C GLU A 60 0.06 16.20 24.10
N GLY A 61 0.51 14.95 24.28
CA GLY A 61 -0.19 13.76 23.77
C GLY A 61 0.09 13.41 22.31
N ARG A 62 -0.64 12.38 21.83
CA ARG A 62 -0.45 11.79 20.50
C ARG A 62 -1.77 11.73 19.72
N GLY A 63 -1.67 11.84 18.39
CA GLY A 63 -2.81 11.65 17.49
C GLY A 63 -3.86 12.77 17.60
N LYS A 64 -5.13 12.40 17.46
CA LYS A 64 -6.28 13.32 17.41
C LYS A 64 -6.58 13.99 18.77
N LYS A 65 -6.21 13.33 19.87
CA LYS A 65 -6.35 13.84 21.24
C LYS A 65 -5.15 14.68 21.69
N ALA A 66 -4.31 15.12 20.74
CA ALA A 66 -3.19 15.98 21.08
C ALA A 66 -3.72 17.37 21.45
N GLU A 67 -3.29 17.85 22.61
CA GLU A 67 -3.62 19.16 23.14
C GLU A 67 -2.48 20.13 22.83
N PHE A 68 -2.86 21.35 22.45
CA PHE A 68 -1.93 22.43 22.16
C PHE A 68 -2.15 23.54 23.18
N SER A 69 -1.06 23.98 23.82
CA SER A 69 -1.07 25.07 24.79
C SER A 69 0.00 26.10 24.45
N ALA A 70 -0.24 27.36 24.78
CA ALA A 70 0.74 28.41 24.57
C ALA A 70 1.84 28.34 25.64
N THR A 71 3.11 28.33 25.23
CA THR A 71 4.25 28.20 26.16
C THR A 71 4.50 29.49 26.96
N GLY A 72 3.91 30.62 26.57
CA GLY A 72 4.15 31.95 27.15
C GLY A 72 5.53 32.56 26.85
N LYS A 73 6.50 31.76 26.38
CA LYS A 73 7.90 32.16 26.16
C LYS A 73 8.17 32.95 24.87
N GLY A 74 7.14 33.45 24.18
CA GLY A 74 7.30 34.08 22.86
C GLY A 74 7.88 33.12 21.81
N MET A 75 8.19 33.63 20.60
CA MET A 75 8.85 32.83 19.56
C MET A 75 10.38 33.00 19.65
N PRO A 76 11.15 31.99 20.12
CA PRO A 76 12.61 32.03 20.04
C PRO A 76 13.11 31.95 18.58
N ARG A 77 12.32 31.38 17.66
CA ARG A 77 12.65 31.30 16.23
C ARG A 77 11.72 32.20 15.41
N LYS A 78 12.28 33.21 14.74
CA LYS A 78 11.57 34.03 13.74
C LYS A 78 11.31 33.18 12.49
N PHE A 79 10.12 32.60 12.38
CA PHE A 79 9.69 31.86 11.20
C PHE A 79 9.25 32.85 10.12
N VAL A 80 10.20 33.36 9.33
CA VAL A 80 9.91 34.18 8.13
C VAL A 80 9.72 33.22 6.96
N VAL A 81 8.61 32.48 6.95
CA VAL A 81 8.14 31.83 5.73
C VAL A 81 6.70 32.25 5.57
N THR A 82 6.47 33.23 4.69
CA THR A 82 5.14 33.70 4.32
C THR A 82 4.33 32.55 3.73
N ASP A 83 3.00 32.56 3.84
CA ASP A 83 2.16 31.48 3.31
C ASP A 83 2.40 31.24 1.79
N GLU A 84 2.78 32.29 1.06
CA GLU A 84 3.17 32.25 -0.36
C GLU A 84 4.46 31.47 -0.60
N GLN A 85 5.53 31.76 0.15
CA GLN A 85 6.80 31.01 0.07
C GLN A 85 6.61 29.53 0.43
N ARG A 86 5.62 29.22 1.28
CA ARG A 86 5.24 27.83 1.61
C ARG A 86 4.48 27.15 0.49
N GLU A 87 3.56 27.86 -0.18
CA GLU A 87 2.86 27.32 -1.35
C GLU A 87 3.85 27.07 -2.49
N GLN A 88 4.82 27.97 -2.67
CA GLN A 88 5.94 27.79 -3.61
C GLN A 88 6.80 26.58 -3.24
N CYS A 89 7.23 26.44 -1.98
CA CYS A 89 8.00 25.27 -1.56
C CYS A 89 7.22 23.96 -1.73
N ARG A 90 5.90 23.98 -1.51
CA ARG A 90 5.01 22.82 -1.76
C ARG A 90 4.87 22.52 -3.25
N ALA A 91 4.69 23.54 -4.08
CA ALA A 91 4.65 23.41 -5.53
C ALA A 91 5.99 22.86 -6.06
N ASP A 92 7.12 23.34 -5.55
CA ASP A 92 8.45 22.86 -5.90
C ASP A 92 8.66 21.41 -5.44
N LYS A 93 8.19 21.04 -4.25
CA LYS A 93 8.24 19.65 -3.78
C LYS A 93 7.38 18.74 -4.66
N ALA A 94 6.17 19.18 -5.03
CA ALA A 94 5.28 18.45 -5.93
C ALA A 94 5.91 18.31 -7.32
N LYS A 95 6.54 19.38 -7.84
CA LYS A 95 7.27 19.38 -9.11
C LYS A 95 8.47 18.45 -9.08
N LYS A 96 9.27 18.47 -8.02
CA LYS A 96 10.38 17.53 -7.80
C LYS A 96 9.89 16.09 -7.70
N GLN A 97 8.77 15.85 -7.01
CA GLN A 97 8.19 14.52 -6.89
C GLN A 97 7.59 14.02 -8.21
N ALA A 98 6.96 14.90 -8.99
CA ALA A 98 6.49 14.61 -10.33
C ALA A 98 7.66 14.29 -11.27
N ALA A 99 8.75 15.07 -11.20
CA ALA A 99 9.97 14.82 -11.95
C ALA A 99 10.62 13.48 -11.57
N TYR A 100 10.68 13.14 -10.27
CA TYR A 100 11.16 11.84 -9.80
C TYR A 100 10.27 10.66 -10.28
N ARG A 101 8.94 10.84 -10.28
CA ARG A 101 8.02 9.83 -10.83
C ARG A 101 8.19 9.69 -12.34
N ALA A 102 8.36 10.81 -13.05
CA ALA A 102 8.61 10.82 -14.49
C ALA A 102 9.95 10.16 -14.82
N SER A 103 11.02 10.46 -14.09
CA SER A 103 12.32 9.79 -14.28
C SER A 103 12.25 8.31 -13.96
N LYS A 104 11.46 7.88 -12.97
CA LYS A 104 11.17 6.44 -12.76
C LYS A 104 10.39 5.81 -13.91
N ARG A 105 9.51 6.55 -14.58
CA ARG A 105 8.76 6.05 -15.76
C ARG A 105 9.67 5.93 -16.98
N VAL A 106 10.48 6.95 -17.25
CA VAL A 106 11.44 6.96 -18.37
C VAL A 106 12.60 5.98 -18.13
N GLY A 107 13.04 5.84 -16.87
CA GLY A 107 14.00 4.83 -16.42
C GLY A 107 13.40 3.44 -16.20
N THR A 108 12.19 3.17 -16.69
CA THR A 108 11.71 1.79 -16.86
C THR A 108 12.49 1.17 -18.01
N SER A 109 13.74 0.77 -17.71
CA SER A 109 14.27 -0.48 -18.24
C SER A 109 13.16 -1.53 -18.11
N PRO A 110 12.92 -2.38 -19.12
CA PRO A 110 11.95 -3.46 -19.02
C PRO A 110 12.11 -4.10 -17.65
N ARG A 111 11.01 -4.11 -16.88
CA ARG A 111 10.97 -4.68 -15.53
C ARG A 111 11.72 -6.01 -15.62
N ALA A 112 12.81 -6.15 -14.85
CA ALA A 112 13.63 -7.35 -14.88
C ALA A 112 12.67 -8.54 -14.88
N PRO A 113 12.70 -9.39 -15.93
CA PRO A 113 11.65 -10.38 -16.12
C PRO A 113 11.54 -11.18 -14.84
N ASP A 114 10.31 -11.32 -14.35
CA ASP A 114 10.04 -12.11 -13.15
C ASP A 114 10.68 -13.49 -13.33
N LYS A 115 11.14 -14.10 -12.24
CA LYS A 115 11.79 -15.43 -12.30
C LYS A 115 10.91 -16.43 -13.03
N MET A 116 9.59 -16.30 -12.93
CA MET A 116 8.62 -17.09 -13.72
C MET A 116 8.69 -16.82 -15.22
N THR A 117 8.87 -15.57 -15.66
CA THR A 117 8.96 -15.19 -17.08
C THR A 117 10.27 -15.65 -17.71
N ILE A 118 11.39 -15.57 -16.98
CA ILE A 118 12.68 -16.14 -17.41
C ILE A 118 12.57 -17.66 -17.53
N ASN A 119 11.91 -18.31 -16.57
CA ASN A 119 11.71 -19.75 -16.61
C ASN A 119 10.76 -20.16 -17.74
N ARG A 120 9.70 -19.38 -18.04
CA ARG A 120 8.85 -19.61 -19.22
C ARG A 120 9.63 -19.51 -20.52
N ALA A 121 10.38 -18.43 -20.72
CA ALA A 121 11.20 -18.28 -21.92
C ALA A 121 12.25 -19.40 -22.07
N ARG A 122 12.86 -19.85 -20.96
CA ARG A 122 13.77 -21.02 -20.97
C ARG A 122 13.05 -22.35 -21.17
N VAL A 123 11.79 -22.47 -20.77
CA VAL A 123 10.96 -23.66 -20.99
C VAL A 123 10.50 -23.72 -22.44
N ASP A 124 10.05 -22.61 -23.03
CA ASP A 124 9.65 -22.53 -24.44
C ASP A 124 10.83 -22.87 -25.35
N LEU A 125 12.00 -22.28 -25.11
CA LEU A 125 13.23 -22.57 -25.86
C LEU A 125 13.71 -24.03 -25.69
N ARG A 126 13.34 -24.69 -24.59
CA ARG A 126 13.61 -26.13 -24.38
C ARG A 126 12.53 -27.03 -24.96
N ALA A 127 11.29 -26.55 -25.10
CA ALA A 127 10.21 -27.28 -25.73
C ALA A 127 10.48 -27.49 -27.22
N ASP A 128 11.04 -26.48 -27.88
CA ASP A 128 11.45 -26.55 -29.29
C ASP A 128 12.64 -27.50 -29.53
N LEU A 129 13.45 -27.76 -28.49
CA LEU A 129 14.61 -28.66 -28.55
C LEU A 129 14.32 -30.07 -28.02
N ALA A 130 13.13 -30.32 -27.48
CA ALA A 130 12.75 -31.63 -26.96
C ALA A 130 12.09 -32.45 -28.10
N PRO A 131 12.60 -33.64 -28.46
CA PRO A 131 11.87 -34.53 -29.34
C PRO A 131 10.53 -34.85 -28.69
N ALA A 132 9.44 -34.73 -29.47
CA ALA A 132 8.09 -34.97 -29.00
C ALA A 132 8.00 -36.33 -28.32
N LYS A 133 7.93 -36.34 -26.98
CA LYS A 133 7.65 -37.57 -26.24
C LYS A 133 6.22 -37.97 -26.59
N PRO A 134 5.98 -39.17 -27.14
CA PRO A 134 4.62 -39.64 -27.34
C PRO A 134 3.95 -39.68 -25.96
N TRP A 135 2.89 -38.87 -25.81
CA TRP A 135 2.12 -38.85 -24.57
C TRP A 135 1.30 -40.13 -24.49
N GLY A 136 1.92 -41.17 -23.95
CA GLY A 136 1.30 -42.45 -23.64
C GLY A 136 1.97 -43.00 -22.40
N LYS A 137 1.19 -43.36 -21.38
CA LYS A 137 1.71 -44.15 -20.26
C LYS A 137 2.08 -45.53 -20.79
N GLU A 138 3.25 -45.68 -21.39
CA GLU A 138 3.91 -46.98 -21.39
C GLU A 138 4.28 -47.27 -19.93
N LYS A 139 3.34 -47.90 -19.22
CA LYS A 139 3.64 -48.59 -17.98
C LYS A 139 4.55 -49.75 -18.36
N SER A 140 5.85 -49.50 -18.28
CA SER A 140 6.87 -50.52 -18.25
C SER A 140 6.43 -51.66 -17.32
N GLY A 141 5.99 -52.78 -17.92
CA GLY A 141 5.61 -53.99 -17.20
C GLY A 141 4.15 -54.44 -17.29
N GLN A 142 3.23 -53.75 -17.98
CA GLN A 142 1.92 -54.37 -18.28
C GLN A 142 2.07 -55.39 -19.40
N ARG A 143 2.00 -56.68 -19.04
CA ARG A 143 1.71 -57.74 -20.02
C ARG A 143 0.35 -57.44 -20.67
N PRO A 144 0.16 -57.75 -21.96
CA PRO A 144 -1.16 -57.63 -22.59
C PRO A 144 -2.18 -58.38 -21.75
N ALA A 145 -3.36 -57.79 -21.56
CA ALA A 145 -4.42 -58.42 -20.78
C ALA A 145 -4.76 -59.79 -21.41
N GLU A 146 -4.60 -60.87 -20.63
CA GLU A 146 -4.93 -62.22 -21.07
C GLU A 146 -6.46 -62.41 -21.00
N THR A 147 -7.03 -63.09 -21.99
CA THR A 147 -8.45 -63.49 -21.93
C THR A 147 -8.65 -64.61 -20.92
N VAL A 148 -9.88 -64.82 -20.46
CA VAL A 148 -10.22 -65.92 -19.54
C VAL A 148 -9.80 -67.27 -20.12
N GLU A 149 -9.97 -67.47 -21.42
CA GLU A 149 -9.57 -68.70 -22.14
C GLU A 149 -8.05 -68.89 -22.12
N GLN A 150 -7.28 -67.81 -22.35
CA GLN A 150 -5.82 -67.84 -22.31
C GLN A 150 -5.30 -68.14 -20.91
N PHE A 151 -5.94 -67.60 -19.86
CA PHE A 151 -5.60 -67.87 -18.47
C PHE A 151 -5.88 -69.33 -18.09
N GLN A 152 -7.01 -69.90 -18.51
CA GLN A 152 -7.34 -71.31 -18.30
C GLN A 152 -6.39 -72.25 -19.05
N ALA A 153 -6.02 -71.92 -20.29
CA ALA A 153 -5.05 -72.69 -21.07
C ALA A 153 -3.65 -72.75 -20.42
N ARG A 154 -3.29 -71.76 -19.60
CA ARG A 154 -2.06 -71.74 -18.79
C ARG A 154 -2.17 -72.54 -17.49
N GLY A 155 -3.30 -73.22 -17.26
CA GLY A 155 -3.58 -73.98 -16.03
C GLY A 155 -4.17 -73.15 -14.90
N GLY A 156 -4.60 -71.91 -15.17
CA GLY A 156 -5.30 -71.08 -14.20
C GLY A 156 -6.72 -71.57 -13.95
N GLN A 157 -7.17 -71.53 -12.70
CA GLN A 157 -8.56 -71.84 -12.35
C GLN A 157 -9.37 -70.56 -12.21
N VAL A 158 -10.53 -70.49 -12.86
CA VAL A 158 -11.44 -69.35 -12.78
C VAL A 158 -12.65 -69.74 -11.94
N GLN A 159 -12.92 -68.97 -10.89
CA GLN A 159 -14.12 -69.11 -10.07
C GLN A 159 -15.07 -67.97 -10.39
N ARG A 160 -16.27 -68.28 -10.87
CA ARG A 160 -17.34 -67.29 -11.00
C ARG A 160 -18.06 -67.19 -9.67
N LEU A 161 -18.02 -66.00 -9.06
CA LEU A 161 -18.86 -65.68 -7.92
C LEU A 161 -20.13 -65.03 -8.46
N THR A 162 -21.27 -65.70 -8.30
CA THR A 162 -22.57 -65.16 -8.66
C THR A 162 -22.88 -64.00 -7.73
N ALA A 163 -23.15 -62.82 -8.29
CA ALA A 163 -23.51 -61.67 -7.49
C ALA A 163 -24.95 -61.82 -6.97
N SER A 164 -25.26 -61.23 -5.82
CA SER A 164 -26.58 -61.39 -5.16
C SER A 164 -27.76 -60.92 -6.01
N TRP A 165 -27.54 -60.03 -6.99
CA TRP A 165 -28.56 -59.55 -7.92
C TRP A 165 -28.80 -60.47 -9.12
N GLU A 166 -27.90 -61.42 -9.40
CA GLU A 166 -28.09 -62.44 -10.45
C GLU A 166 -28.96 -63.63 -9.95
N GLN A 167 -29.22 -63.71 -8.65
CA GLN A 167 -30.01 -64.79 -8.02
C GLN A 167 -31.51 -64.48 -7.90
N ALA A 168 -31.95 -63.26 -8.22
CA ALA A 168 -33.30 -62.77 -7.97
C ALA A 168 -34.26 -62.89 -9.19
N VAL A 169 -34.06 -63.90 -10.05
CA VAL A 169 -34.93 -64.22 -11.19
C VAL A 169 -35.56 -65.60 -11.01
#